data_AF-A0A522UAR7-F1
#
_entry.id   AF-A0A522UAR7-F1
#
_cell.length_a   1.000
_cell.length_b   1.000
_cell.length_c   1.000
_cell.angle_alpha   90.00
_cell.angle_beta   90.00
_cell.angle_gamma   90.00
#
_symmetry.space_group_name_H-M   'P 1'
#
loop_
_entity.id
_entity.type
_entity.pdbx_description
1 polymer ?
#
loop_
_entity_poly.entity_id
_entity_poly.type
_entity_poly.pdbx_seq_one_letter_code
_entity_poly.pdbx_strand_id
1 'polypeptide(L)'
;AVHRNIRPSSIVVQPDGTVKILGFGLTRLMKHSKAAWAGTAGYRAPEQFGDGAGCSADLWGLAVTFFESLTGVLPFAAPDEEALKHRILYDLPNLAPLATGAFDARLPRVIAKALEKDPEQRYRSAAEFVADLRTVARHAAMANHVEGRIEVHLRAHFPLLYLQTHEEERALASLLRVREAMSAKKDINLYVWSATLGLRDREGKEVAPLTVGDPVQALEHVFQGPAEAIYVFLDMHRHFTPVIVRLIRDAIWTVKHTRKSLVFVGASSSIPEDLSADATLFYYPSPDMAEMEHLVDEIAVAEGQPSPDGKIRDTLARALLGLTRREAERVLCRGIAKRGTLDAGCAAGVLDEKEQAVRKDGILEF
;
A
#
# COMPACT_ATOMS: atom_id res chain seq x y z
N ALA A 1 23.27 -7.16 22.87
CA ALA A 1 23.89 -8.50 22.86
C ALA A 1 24.19 -8.88 21.40
N VAL A 2 25.27 -9.61 21.13
CA VAL A 2 25.65 -10.04 19.78
C VAL A 2 25.14 -11.46 19.54
N HIS A 3 24.45 -11.68 18.41
CA HIS A 3 23.84 -12.96 18.01
C HIS A 3 24.84 -13.91 17.32
N ARG A 4 25.68 -13.37 16.43
CA ARG A 4 26.77 -14.01 15.67
C ARG A 4 26.37 -15.02 14.60
N ASN A 5 25.08 -15.23 14.37
CA ASN A 5 24.57 -16.21 13.41
C ASN A 5 23.13 -15.87 12.95
N ILE A 6 22.91 -14.64 12.49
CA ILE A 6 21.61 -14.23 11.95
C ILE A 6 21.44 -14.80 10.54
N ARG A 7 20.41 -15.63 10.35
CA ARG A 7 20.06 -16.32 9.10
C ARG A 7 18.57 -16.74 9.10
N PRO A 8 17.97 -17.18 7.98
CA PRO A 8 16.57 -17.60 7.96
C PRO A 8 16.22 -18.64 9.03
N SER A 9 17.08 -19.65 9.24
CA SER A 9 16.84 -20.70 10.24
C SER A 9 16.89 -20.22 11.70
N SER A 10 17.38 -19.00 11.96
CA SER A 10 17.36 -18.38 13.29
C SER A 10 16.14 -17.49 13.50
N ILE A 11 15.23 -17.39 12.52
CA ILE A 11 14.04 -16.55 12.57
C ILE A 11 12.81 -17.45 12.48
N VAL A 12 11.89 -17.32 13.43
CA VAL A 12 10.61 -18.04 13.43
C VAL A 12 9.47 -17.05 13.31
N VAL A 13 8.58 -17.30 12.36
CA VAL A 13 7.33 -16.56 12.18
C VAL A 13 6.21 -17.39 12.78
N GLN A 14 5.51 -16.85 13.75
CA GLN A 14 4.35 -17.47 14.39
C GLN A 14 3.09 -17.27 13.50
N PRO A 15 2.04 -18.11 13.64
CA PRO A 15 0.82 -18.00 12.84
C PRO A 15 0.08 -16.66 12.97
N ASP A 16 0.28 -15.95 14.07
CA ASP A 16 -0.25 -14.61 14.33
C ASP A 16 0.58 -13.49 13.66
N GLY A 17 1.64 -13.85 12.92
CA GLY A 17 2.57 -12.93 12.28
C GLY A 17 3.72 -12.46 13.17
N THR A 18 3.78 -12.88 14.44
CA THR A 18 4.86 -12.48 15.35
C THR A 18 6.19 -13.11 14.92
N VAL A 19 7.22 -12.29 14.72
CA VAL A 19 8.57 -12.75 14.37
C VAL A 19 9.45 -12.83 15.62
N LYS A 20 10.09 -13.98 15.85
CA LYS A 20 11.03 -14.22 16.95
C LYS A 20 12.38 -14.66 16.43
N ILE A 21 13.44 -14.11 17.03
CA ILE A 21 14.82 -14.51 16.77
C ILE A 21 15.23 -15.55 17.81
N LEU A 22 15.69 -16.71 17.34
CA LEU A 22 16.16 -17.83 18.15
C LEU A 22 17.68 -17.95 18.12
N GLY A 23 18.26 -18.51 19.18
CA GLY A 23 19.67 -18.94 19.17
C GLY A 23 20.68 -17.93 19.71
N PHE A 24 20.24 -16.93 20.47
CA PHE A 24 21.12 -16.04 21.25
C PHE A 24 22.10 -16.88 22.09
N GLY A 25 23.39 -16.85 21.75
CA GLY A 25 24.47 -17.43 22.56
C GLY A 25 24.88 -18.89 22.25
N LEU A 26 24.23 -19.60 21.32
CA LEU A 26 24.65 -20.97 20.93
C LEU A 26 26.05 -21.00 20.30
N THR A 27 26.53 -19.88 19.76
CA THR A 27 27.84 -19.76 19.10
C THR A 27 29.05 -19.79 20.04
N ARG A 28 28.89 -19.56 21.36
CA ARG A 28 30.05 -19.67 22.30
C ARG A 28 30.50 -21.13 22.47
N LEU A 29 29.61 -22.10 22.25
CA LEU A 29 29.86 -23.53 22.38
C LEU A 29 30.30 -24.20 21.06
N MET A 30 30.10 -23.55 19.91
CA MET A 30 30.32 -24.14 18.58
C MET A 30 31.70 -23.88 17.96
N LYS A 31 32.68 -23.39 18.74
CA LYS A 31 34.06 -23.14 18.27
C LYS A 31 34.79 -24.38 17.74
N HIS A 32 34.23 -25.59 17.85
CA HIS A 32 34.96 -26.85 17.60
C HIS A 32 34.34 -27.83 16.58
N SER A 33 33.33 -27.48 15.78
CA SER A 33 32.85 -28.40 14.73
C SER A 33 32.73 -27.76 13.34
N LYS A 34 33.64 -28.11 12.42
CA LYS A 34 33.60 -27.74 11.00
C LYS A 34 32.27 -28.11 10.31
N ALA A 35 31.56 -29.13 10.82
CA ALA A 35 30.27 -29.59 10.27
C ALA A 35 29.09 -28.66 10.55
N ALA A 36 29.09 -27.88 11.65
CA ALA A 36 28.06 -26.88 11.91
C ALA A 36 28.25 -25.61 11.04
N TRP A 37 29.38 -25.52 10.32
CA TRP A 37 29.82 -24.34 9.57
C TRP A 37 29.52 -24.48 8.07
N ALA A 38 29.35 -25.70 7.57
CA ALA A 38 28.97 -25.97 6.19
C ALA A 38 27.50 -25.58 5.95
N GLY A 39 27.25 -24.70 4.97
CA GLY A 39 25.90 -24.24 4.60
C GLY A 39 25.44 -22.89 5.20
N THR A 40 26.29 -22.21 5.98
CA THR A 40 25.99 -20.88 6.56
C THR A 40 26.90 -19.76 6.05
N ALA A 41 27.92 -20.10 5.24
CA ALA A 41 28.92 -19.16 4.74
C ALA A 41 28.33 -17.96 3.98
N GLY A 42 27.18 -18.13 3.31
CA GLY A 42 26.51 -17.06 2.55
C GLY A 42 26.01 -15.89 3.41
N TYR A 43 25.81 -16.08 4.71
CA TYR A 43 25.34 -15.04 5.65
C TYR A 43 26.48 -14.44 6.47
N ARG A 44 27.72 -14.89 6.26
CA ARG A 44 28.88 -14.49 7.06
C ARG A 44 29.42 -13.14 6.59
N ALA A 45 29.74 -12.27 7.55
CA ALA A 45 30.40 -11.00 7.26
C ALA A 45 31.89 -11.19 6.92
N PRO A 46 32.50 -10.32 6.09
CA PRO A 46 33.91 -10.38 5.72
C PRO A 46 34.88 -10.56 6.90
N GLU A 47 34.65 -9.82 7.99
CA GLU A 47 35.51 -9.84 9.18
C GLU A 47 35.50 -11.18 9.94
N GLN A 48 34.45 -11.99 9.76
CA GLN A 48 34.30 -13.29 10.42
C GLN A 48 35.09 -14.41 9.72
N PHE A 49 35.72 -14.15 8.58
CA PHE A 49 36.70 -15.05 7.96
C PHE A 49 38.11 -14.89 8.58
N GLY A 50 38.31 -13.85 9.39
CA GLY A 50 39.45 -13.70 10.30
C GLY A 50 39.00 -13.82 11.76
N ASP A 51 39.50 -12.94 12.63
CA ASP A 51 39.19 -12.94 14.06
C ASP A 51 38.09 -11.92 14.48
N GLY A 52 37.46 -11.25 13.51
CA GLY A 52 36.46 -10.21 13.76
C GLY A 52 35.07 -10.79 14.03
N ALA A 53 34.47 -10.45 15.18
CA ALA A 53 33.06 -10.75 15.46
C ALA A 53 32.43 -9.71 16.40
N GLY A 54 31.50 -8.91 15.88
CA GLY A 54 30.83 -7.83 16.61
C GLY A 54 29.40 -7.58 16.13
N CYS A 55 28.75 -6.53 16.66
CA CYS A 55 27.38 -6.16 16.28
C CYS A 55 27.23 -5.85 14.77
N SER A 56 28.29 -5.38 14.12
CA SER A 56 28.33 -5.11 12.67
C SER A 56 28.17 -6.38 11.82
N ALA A 57 28.64 -7.53 12.32
CA ALA A 57 28.50 -8.82 11.63
C ALA A 57 27.04 -9.32 11.68
N ASP A 58 26.32 -9.02 12.78
CA ASP A 58 24.89 -9.31 12.87
C ASP A 58 24.08 -8.48 11.87
N LEU A 59 24.46 -7.22 11.66
CA LEU A 59 23.82 -6.35 10.64
C LEU A 59 24.01 -6.89 9.23
N TRP A 60 25.20 -7.40 8.92
CA TRP A 60 25.48 -8.07 7.65
C TRP A 60 24.55 -9.29 7.47
N GLY A 61 24.54 -10.21 8.44
CA GLY A 61 23.72 -11.41 8.37
C GLY A 61 22.22 -11.09 8.25
N LEU A 62 21.75 -10.05 8.96
CA LEU A 62 20.39 -9.54 8.85
C LEU A 62 20.09 -9.00 7.44
N ALA A 63 20.99 -8.22 6.85
CA ALA A 63 20.82 -7.67 5.51
C ALA A 63 20.79 -8.76 4.43
N VAL A 64 21.66 -9.77 4.52
CA VAL A 64 21.64 -10.93 3.61
C VAL A 64 20.32 -11.69 3.75
N THR A 65 19.89 -11.97 4.98
CA THR A 65 18.62 -12.68 5.26
C THR A 65 17.41 -11.91 4.73
N PHE A 66 17.39 -10.60 4.95
CA PHE A 66 16.31 -9.76 4.47
C PHE A 66 16.28 -9.70 2.94
N PHE A 67 17.43 -9.54 2.28
CA PHE A 67 17.54 -9.57 0.82
C PHE A 67 17.01 -10.89 0.25
N GLU A 68 17.43 -12.02 0.81
CA GLU A 68 16.98 -13.34 0.38
C GLU A 68 15.48 -13.52 0.58
N SER A 69 14.93 -13.04 1.70
CA SER A 69 13.49 -13.13 1.96
C SER A 69 12.63 -12.38 0.92
N LEU A 70 13.19 -11.32 0.33
CA LEU A 70 12.51 -10.52 -0.69
C LEU A 70 12.66 -11.09 -2.11
N THR A 71 13.79 -11.72 -2.39
CA THR A 71 14.20 -12.06 -3.76
C THR A 71 14.26 -13.55 -4.04
N GLY A 72 14.25 -14.39 -3.00
CA GLY A 72 14.46 -15.83 -3.09
C GLY A 72 15.89 -16.25 -3.45
N VAL A 73 16.83 -15.31 -3.57
CA VAL A 73 18.23 -15.57 -3.95
C VAL A 73 19.21 -14.85 -3.01
N LEU A 74 20.45 -15.33 -2.95
CA LEU A 74 21.51 -14.70 -2.14
C LEU A 74 22.19 -13.55 -2.90
N PRO A 75 22.63 -12.50 -2.19
CA PRO A 75 23.38 -11.39 -2.80
C PRO A 75 24.80 -11.84 -3.23
N PHE A 76 25.33 -12.90 -2.62
CA PHE A 76 26.56 -13.58 -3.01
C PHE A 76 26.25 -15.06 -3.23
N ALA A 77 26.29 -15.50 -4.48
CA ALA A 77 26.22 -16.92 -4.85
C ALA A 77 27.55 -17.33 -5.46
N ALA A 78 28.01 -18.56 -5.27
CA ALA A 78 29.23 -19.08 -5.89
C ALA A 78 29.16 -20.61 -5.99
N PRO A 79 29.94 -21.24 -6.89
CA PRO A 79 29.90 -22.70 -7.09
C PRO A 79 30.52 -23.48 -5.93
N ASP A 80 31.43 -22.88 -5.16
CA ASP A 80 32.12 -23.49 -4.04
C ASP A 80 32.41 -22.47 -2.91
N GLU A 81 32.86 -22.96 -1.76
CA GLU A 81 33.07 -22.14 -0.55
C GLU A 81 34.23 -21.14 -0.69
N GLU A 82 35.30 -21.49 -1.42
CA GLU A 82 36.44 -20.58 -1.60
C GLU A 82 36.08 -19.44 -2.56
N ALA A 83 35.36 -19.76 -3.64
CA ALA A 83 34.78 -18.76 -4.54
C ALA A 83 33.76 -17.87 -3.80
N LEU A 84 32.94 -18.43 -2.91
CA LEU A 84 31.99 -17.65 -2.11
C LEU A 84 32.72 -16.70 -1.16
N LYS A 85 33.75 -17.19 -0.47
CA LYS A 85 34.60 -16.39 0.40
C LYS A 85 35.26 -15.25 -0.37
N HIS A 86 35.82 -15.52 -1.54
CA HIS A 86 36.39 -14.49 -2.41
C HIS A 86 35.36 -13.40 -2.74
N ARG A 87 34.14 -13.78 -3.16
CA ARG A 87 33.06 -12.82 -3.47
C ARG A 87 32.65 -11.99 -2.25
N ILE A 88 32.53 -12.63 -1.09
CA ILE A 88 32.20 -11.93 0.15
C ILE A 88 33.31 -10.95 0.54
N LEU A 89 34.58 -11.28 0.31
CA LEU A 89 35.70 -10.40 0.68
C LEU A 89 35.88 -9.22 -0.31
N TYR A 90 35.70 -9.44 -1.61
CA TYR A 90 36.19 -8.51 -2.63
C TYR A 90 35.14 -8.01 -3.63
N ASP A 91 34.07 -8.76 -3.87
CA ASP A 91 33.10 -8.41 -4.92
C ASP A 91 31.91 -7.61 -4.36
N LEU A 92 31.25 -6.84 -5.22
CA LEU A 92 30.00 -6.16 -4.87
C LEU A 92 28.83 -7.16 -4.79
N PRO A 93 27.84 -6.94 -3.89
CA PRO A 93 26.65 -7.77 -3.84
C PRO A 93 25.84 -7.64 -5.13
N ASN A 94 25.27 -8.75 -5.61
CA ASN A 94 24.34 -8.73 -6.73
C ASN A 94 22.97 -8.23 -6.24
N LEU A 95 22.66 -6.96 -6.51
CA LEU A 95 21.39 -6.33 -6.14
C LEU A 95 20.40 -6.20 -7.31
N ALA A 96 20.71 -6.75 -8.48
CA ALA A 96 19.85 -6.69 -9.67
C ALA A 96 18.41 -7.19 -9.44
N PRO A 97 18.15 -8.24 -8.63
CA PRO A 97 16.78 -8.69 -8.34
C PRO A 97 15.89 -7.61 -7.69
N LEU A 98 16.48 -6.65 -6.99
CA LEU A 98 15.74 -5.53 -6.39
C LEU A 98 15.47 -4.38 -7.36
N ALA A 99 16.08 -4.39 -8.55
CA ALA A 99 15.93 -3.34 -9.57
C ALA A 99 14.84 -3.66 -10.62
N THR A 100 14.03 -4.69 -10.40
CA THR A 100 13.03 -5.24 -11.34
C THR A 100 11.73 -4.43 -11.42
N GLY A 101 11.64 -3.27 -10.77
CA GLY A 101 10.45 -2.41 -10.71
C GLY A 101 9.40 -2.84 -9.69
N ALA A 102 9.49 -4.05 -9.14
CA ALA A 102 8.63 -4.55 -8.07
C ALA A 102 8.94 -3.93 -6.69
N PHE A 103 10.10 -3.26 -6.55
CA PHE A 103 10.57 -2.68 -5.31
C PHE A 103 10.87 -1.19 -5.48
N ASP A 104 10.80 -0.45 -4.38
CA ASP A 104 11.19 0.95 -4.35
C ASP A 104 12.68 1.11 -4.72
N ALA A 105 12.98 2.04 -5.64
CA ALA A 105 14.31 2.26 -6.20
C ALA A 105 15.39 2.63 -5.15
N ARG A 106 15.00 3.00 -3.93
CA ARG A 106 15.94 3.30 -2.85
C ARG A 106 16.36 2.06 -2.06
N LEU A 107 15.61 0.97 -2.15
CA LEU A 107 15.90 -0.27 -1.42
C LEU A 107 17.29 -0.85 -1.74
N PRO A 108 17.75 -0.94 -3.01
CA PRO A 108 19.10 -1.43 -3.31
C PRO A 108 20.20 -0.64 -2.58
N ARG A 109 20.05 0.69 -2.47
CA ARG A 109 21.05 1.54 -1.79
C ARG A 109 21.12 1.27 -0.29
N VAL A 110 19.98 1.03 0.35
CA VAL A 110 19.91 0.68 1.79
C VAL A 110 20.56 -0.68 2.05
N ILE A 111 20.30 -1.68 1.19
CA ILE A 111 20.93 -3.00 1.29
C ILE A 111 22.44 -2.92 1.01
N ALA A 112 22.87 -2.16 0.01
CA ALA A 112 24.29 -1.95 -0.30
C ALA A 112 25.05 -1.40 0.92
N LYS A 113 24.52 -0.36 1.58
CA LYS A 113 25.14 0.22 2.80
C LYS A 113 25.26 -0.81 3.92
N ALA A 114 24.26 -1.67 4.10
CA ALA A 114 24.30 -2.72 5.13
C ALA A 114 25.28 -3.86 4.80
N LEU A 115 25.62 -4.04 3.51
CA LEU A 115 26.58 -5.02 2.99
C LEU A 115 27.94 -4.42 2.63
N GLU A 116 28.28 -3.25 3.18
CA GLU A 116 29.63 -2.67 3.03
C GLU A 116 30.69 -3.60 3.63
N LYS A 117 31.85 -3.71 2.97
CA LYS A 117 32.88 -4.66 3.42
C LYS A 117 33.52 -4.19 4.73
N ASP A 118 33.82 -2.90 4.83
CA ASP A 118 34.32 -2.27 6.04
C ASP A 118 33.17 -2.12 7.06
N PRO A 119 33.28 -2.75 8.25
CA PRO A 119 32.28 -2.63 9.31
C PRO A 119 31.96 -1.19 9.73
N GLU A 120 32.93 -0.27 9.65
CA GLU A 120 32.77 1.13 10.06
C GLU A 120 31.97 1.95 9.02
N GLN A 121 31.87 1.46 7.78
CA GLN A 121 31.06 2.08 6.72
C GLN A 121 29.61 1.57 6.70
N ARG A 122 29.30 0.52 7.49
CA ARG A 122 27.94 0.02 7.67
C ARG A 122 27.12 0.94 8.59
N TYR A 123 25.85 0.58 8.77
CA TYR A 123 25.00 1.18 9.79
C TYR A 123 25.60 1.02 11.19
N ARG A 124 25.53 2.07 12.01
CA ARG A 124 26.07 2.06 13.38
C ARG A 124 25.26 1.15 14.31
N SER A 125 23.98 0.94 13.99
CA SER A 125 23.07 0.11 14.78
C SER A 125 21.95 -0.47 13.94
N ALA A 126 21.31 -1.52 14.45
CA ALA A 126 20.11 -2.10 13.83
C ALA A 126 18.95 -1.10 13.77
N ALA A 127 18.85 -0.19 14.75
CA ALA A 127 17.83 0.84 14.76
C ALA A 127 17.98 1.82 13.58
N GLU A 128 19.20 2.19 13.22
CA GLU A 128 19.49 3.05 12.06
C GLU A 128 19.11 2.33 10.74
N PHE A 129 19.49 1.07 10.61
CA PHE A 129 19.13 0.26 9.45
C PHE A 129 17.61 0.10 9.30
N VAL A 130 16.90 -0.19 10.40
CA VAL A 130 15.42 -0.28 10.42
C VAL A 130 14.77 1.07 10.11
N ALA A 131 15.35 2.20 10.53
CA ALA A 131 14.81 3.52 10.24
C ALA A 131 14.83 3.83 8.73
N ASP A 132 15.92 3.48 8.03
CA ASP A 132 16.01 3.60 6.58
C ASP A 132 15.03 2.65 5.87
N LEU A 133 14.96 1.39 6.29
CA LEU A 133 13.99 0.43 5.75
C LEU A 133 12.53 0.90 5.94
N ARG A 134 12.19 1.47 7.10
CA ARG A 134 10.86 2.06 7.34
C ARG A 134 10.60 3.26 6.44
N THR A 135 11.62 4.05 6.12
CA THR A 135 11.47 5.18 5.19
C THR A 135 11.26 4.70 3.76
N VAL A 136 11.96 3.63 3.35
CA VAL A 136 11.71 2.94 2.09
C VAL A 136 10.28 2.38 2.06
N ALA A 137 9.86 1.65 3.10
CA ALA A 137 8.53 1.06 3.19
C ALA A 137 7.41 2.12 3.20
N ARG A 138 7.57 3.23 3.93
CA ARG A 138 6.60 4.34 3.93
C ARG A 138 6.45 4.95 2.55
N HIS A 139 7.55 5.15 1.82
CA HIS A 139 7.45 5.76 0.50
C HIS A 139 7.07 4.76 -0.59
N ALA A 140 7.40 3.47 -0.43
CA ALA A 140 6.78 2.41 -1.22
C ALA A 140 5.25 2.40 -0.98
N ALA A 141 4.82 2.55 0.28
CA ALA A 141 3.41 2.67 0.64
C ALA A 141 2.78 3.96 0.08
N MET A 142 3.45 5.12 0.12
CA MET A 142 2.96 6.37 -0.46
C MET A 142 2.92 6.34 -2.00
N ALA A 143 3.91 5.74 -2.64
CA ALA A 143 3.94 5.54 -4.09
C ALA A 143 2.88 4.51 -4.55
N ASN A 144 2.59 3.53 -3.70
CA ASN A 144 1.49 2.57 -3.87
C ASN A 144 0.14 3.09 -3.35
N HIS A 145 0.11 4.20 -2.62
CA HIS A 145 -1.14 4.76 -2.09
C HIS A 145 -1.91 5.32 -3.25
N VAL A 146 -3.17 4.88 -3.38
CA VAL A 146 -4.04 5.26 -4.48
C VAL A 146 -4.14 6.79 -4.60
N GLU A 147 -4.16 7.50 -3.48
CA GLU A 147 -4.17 8.97 -3.45
C GLU A 147 -2.93 9.60 -4.08
N GLY A 148 -1.72 9.08 -3.78
CA GLY A 148 -0.48 9.60 -4.36
C GLY A 148 -0.43 9.39 -5.87
N ARG A 149 -0.93 8.23 -6.35
CA ARG A 149 -1.04 8.00 -7.79
C ARG A 149 -2.08 8.91 -8.43
N ILE A 150 -3.26 9.09 -7.82
CA ILE A 150 -4.28 10.03 -8.31
C ILE A 150 -3.70 11.45 -8.38
N GLU A 151 -3.01 11.90 -7.33
CA GLU A 151 -2.38 13.23 -7.26
C GLU A 151 -1.42 13.46 -8.43
N VAL A 152 -0.54 12.50 -8.71
CA VAL A 152 0.40 12.59 -9.84
C VAL A 152 -0.33 12.76 -11.16
N HIS A 153 -1.41 12.01 -11.39
CA HIS A 153 -2.15 12.07 -12.66
C HIS A 153 -2.96 13.36 -12.81
N LEU A 154 -3.56 13.85 -11.72
CA LEU A 154 -4.24 15.14 -11.71
C LEU A 154 -3.25 16.30 -11.95
N ARG A 155 -2.07 16.27 -11.32
CA ARG A 155 -0.99 17.26 -11.55
C ARG A 155 -0.44 17.20 -12.97
N ALA A 156 -0.40 16.02 -13.58
CA ALA A 156 0.01 15.82 -14.96
C ALA A 156 -1.10 16.12 -15.99
N HIS A 157 -2.27 16.61 -15.55
CA HIS A 157 -3.40 16.99 -16.39
C HIS A 157 -3.90 15.84 -17.29
N PHE A 158 -3.89 14.62 -16.76
CA PHE A 158 -4.59 13.51 -17.42
C PHE A 158 -6.08 13.85 -17.50
N PRO A 159 -6.69 13.78 -18.69
CA PRO A 159 -8.00 14.37 -18.92
C PRO A 159 -9.13 13.57 -18.27
N LEU A 160 -8.98 12.25 -18.18
CA LEU A 160 -9.99 11.35 -17.63
C LEU A 160 -9.34 10.26 -16.76
N LEU A 161 -9.72 10.22 -15.48
CA LEU A 161 -9.40 9.13 -14.55
C LEU A 161 -10.66 8.33 -14.27
N TYR A 162 -10.54 7.00 -14.16
CA TYR A 162 -11.64 6.12 -13.76
C TYR A 162 -11.25 5.38 -12.49
N LEU A 163 -11.92 5.65 -11.38
CA LEU A 163 -11.76 4.97 -10.10
C LEU A 163 -12.79 3.86 -9.99
N GLN A 164 -12.34 2.62 -10.19
CA GLN A 164 -13.17 1.45 -10.00
C GLN A 164 -13.22 1.07 -8.52
N THR A 165 -14.40 1.18 -7.91
CA THR A 165 -14.62 0.91 -6.48
C THR A 165 -16.11 0.72 -6.16
N HIS A 166 -16.39 -0.09 -5.14
CA HIS A 166 -17.72 -0.14 -4.50
C HIS A 166 -17.84 0.82 -3.31
N GLU A 167 -16.74 1.47 -2.92
CA GLU A 167 -16.65 2.33 -1.75
C GLU A 167 -16.57 3.81 -2.17
N GLU A 168 -17.66 4.32 -2.76
CA GLU A 168 -17.75 5.69 -3.29
C GLU A 168 -17.37 6.75 -2.26
N GLU A 169 -17.90 6.66 -1.04
CA GLU A 169 -17.61 7.59 0.06
C GLU A 169 -16.11 7.65 0.37
N ARG A 170 -15.42 6.50 0.37
CA ARG A 170 -13.99 6.41 0.66
C ARG A 170 -13.17 7.00 -0.48
N ALA A 171 -13.55 6.74 -1.72
CA ALA A 171 -12.90 7.32 -2.89
C ALA A 171 -13.10 8.86 -2.97
N LEU A 172 -14.29 9.36 -2.65
CA LEU A 172 -14.56 10.80 -2.58
C LEU A 172 -13.75 11.47 -1.47
N ALA A 173 -13.67 10.87 -0.28
CA ALA A 173 -12.84 11.37 0.81
C ALA A 173 -11.35 11.45 0.40
N SER A 174 -10.86 10.45 -0.32
CA SER A 174 -9.52 10.44 -0.88
C SER A 174 -9.30 11.54 -1.92
N LEU A 175 -10.23 11.75 -2.84
CA LEU A 175 -10.16 12.84 -3.82
C LEU A 175 -10.14 14.23 -3.15
N LEU A 176 -10.90 14.41 -2.06
CA LEU A 176 -10.86 15.64 -1.25
C LEU A 176 -9.49 15.85 -0.61
N ARG A 177 -8.89 14.82 -0.02
CA ARG A 177 -7.53 14.89 0.56
C ARG A 177 -6.47 15.16 -0.51
N VAL A 178 -6.56 14.51 -1.66
CA VAL A 178 -5.67 14.75 -2.81
C VAL A 178 -5.76 16.20 -3.27
N ARG A 179 -6.98 16.73 -3.42
CA ARG A 179 -7.22 18.14 -3.74
C ARG A 179 -6.56 19.05 -2.70
N GLU A 180 -6.73 18.78 -1.41
CA GLU A 180 -6.13 19.58 -0.33
C GLU A 180 -4.60 19.58 -0.38
N ALA A 181 -3.98 18.42 -0.62
CA ALA A 181 -2.54 18.30 -0.81
C ALA A 181 -2.03 19.10 -2.03
N MET A 182 -2.82 19.17 -3.10
CA MET A 182 -2.53 19.98 -4.29
C MET A 182 -2.75 21.49 -4.07
N SER A 183 -3.65 21.87 -3.16
CA SER A 183 -4.21 23.22 -2.99
C SER A 183 -3.33 24.17 -2.16
N ALA A 184 -2.15 23.76 -1.70
CA ALA A 184 -1.30 24.51 -0.76
C ALA A 184 -1.01 26.00 -1.12
N LYS A 185 -1.33 26.48 -2.34
CA LYS A 185 -1.34 27.89 -2.73
C LYS A 185 -2.50 28.33 -3.66
N LYS A 186 -3.43 27.45 -4.05
CA LYS A 186 -4.46 27.73 -5.08
C LYS A 186 -5.76 26.98 -4.80
N ASP A 187 -6.89 27.67 -4.88
CA ASP A 187 -8.22 27.11 -4.65
C ASP A 187 -8.66 26.24 -5.84
N ILE A 188 -8.29 24.96 -5.83
CA ILE A 188 -8.77 23.98 -6.82
C ILE A 188 -10.18 23.58 -6.42
N ASN A 189 -11.16 23.87 -7.30
CA ASN A 189 -12.54 23.47 -7.09
C ASN A 189 -12.70 21.97 -7.28
N LEU A 190 -13.56 21.36 -6.48
CA LEU A 190 -13.98 19.97 -6.65
C LEU A 190 -15.50 19.96 -6.73
N TYR A 191 -16.02 19.41 -7.82
CA TYR A 191 -17.44 19.25 -8.07
C TYR A 191 -17.77 17.77 -8.14
N VAL A 192 -18.90 17.37 -7.56
CA VAL A 192 -19.38 15.99 -7.57
C VAL A 192 -20.75 15.96 -8.22
N TRP A 193 -20.92 15.13 -9.23
CA TRP A 193 -22.20 14.87 -9.87
C TRP A 193 -22.67 13.45 -9.57
N SER A 194 -23.95 13.33 -9.22
CA SER A 194 -24.69 12.07 -9.26
C SER A 194 -26.03 12.28 -9.96
N ALA A 195 -26.59 11.20 -10.52
CA ALA A 195 -27.90 11.26 -11.17
C ALA A 195 -29.02 11.72 -10.22
N THR A 196 -28.87 11.57 -8.90
CA THR A 196 -29.90 11.93 -7.91
C THR A 196 -29.73 13.30 -7.30
N LEU A 197 -28.50 13.81 -7.18
CA LEU A 197 -28.22 15.09 -6.51
C LEU A 197 -27.80 16.20 -7.48
N GLY A 198 -27.51 15.86 -8.74
CA GLY A 198 -26.93 16.79 -9.71
C GLY A 198 -25.51 17.19 -9.31
N LEU A 199 -25.03 18.30 -9.87
CA LEU A 199 -23.69 18.84 -9.68
C LEU A 199 -23.64 19.70 -8.41
N ARG A 200 -22.82 19.26 -7.46
CA ARG A 200 -22.60 19.87 -6.15
C ARG A 200 -21.15 20.35 -6.04
N ASP A 201 -20.91 21.42 -5.31
CA ASP A 201 -19.55 21.85 -4.94
C ASP A 201 -19.01 21.07 -3.72
N ARG A 202 -17.82 21.43 -3.26
CA ARG A 202 -17.14 20.77 -2.14
C ARG A 202 -17.90 20.93 -0.81
N GLU A 203 -18.72 21.97 -0.65
CA GLU A 203 -19.59 22.16 0.51
C GLU A 203 -20.95 21.44 0.36
N GLY A 204 -21.17 20.74 -0.75
CA GLY A 204 -22.43 20.06 -1.04
C GLY A 204 -23.53 21.01 -1.52
N LYS A 205 -23.21 22.27 -1.86
CA LYS A 205 -24.17 23.21 -2.39
C LYS A 205 -24.40 22.93 -3.87
N GLU A 206 -25.65 23.08 -4.30
CA GLU A 206 -26.02 22.95 -5.70
C GLU A 206 -25.36 24.03 -6.55
N VAL A 207 -24.69 23.62 -7.63
CA VAL A 207 -23.99 24.52 -8.56
C VAL A 207 -24.80 24.72 -9.83
N ALA A 208 -25.56 23.72 -10.26
CA ALA A 208 -26.36 23.76 -11.48
C ALA A 208 -27.66 22.92 -11.31
N PRO A 209 -28.84 23.53 -11.13
CA PRO A 209 -30.09 22.82 -10.83
C PRO A 209 -30.55 21.85 -11.91
N LEU A 210 -30.26 22.16 -13.18
CA LEU A 210 -30.68 21.37 -14.35
C LEU A 210 -29.88 20.07 -14.55
N THR A 211 -28.95 19.76 -13.65
CA THR A 211 -28.06 18.60 -13.77
C THR A 211 -28.60 17.34 -13.11
N VAL A 212 -29.68 17.41 -12.34
CA VAL A 212 -30.29 16.22 -11.72
C VAL A 212 -30.85 15.31 -12.80
N GLY A 213 -30.43 14.05 -12.81
CA GLY A 213 -30.80 13.06 -13.82
C GLY A 213 -30.18 13.26 -15.21
N ASP A 214 -29.51 14.39 -15.45
CA ASP A 214 -29.01 14.78 -16.76
C ASP A 214 -27.47 15.00 -16.75
N PRO A 215 -26.69 13.99 -17.18
CA PRO A 215 -25.24 14.10 -17.28
C PRO A 215 -24.79 15.04 -18.41
N VAL A 216 -25.64 15.33 -19.41
CA VAL A 216 -25.31 16.27 -20.49
C VAL A 216 -25.14 17.67 -19.91
N GLN A 217 -26.09 18.11 -19.09
CA GLN A 217 -26.03 19.41 -18.42
C GLN A 217 -24.83 19.52 -17.47
N ALA A 218 -24.45 18.42 -16.82
CA ALA A 218 -23.27 18.40 -15.96
C ALA A 218 -21.96 18.49 -16.77
N LEU A 219 -21.88 17.81 -17.91
CA LEU A 219 -20.76 17.95 -18.86
C LEU A 219 -20.72 19.33 -19.51
N GLU A 220 -21.86 19.96 -19.80
CA GLU A 220 -21.94 21.35 -20.26
C GLU A 220 -21.26 22.31 -19.29
N HIS A 221 -21.48 22.10 -17.98
CA HIS A 221 -20.81 22.88 -16.94
C HIS A 221 -19.30 22.66 -16.92
N VAL A 222 -18.77 21.50 -17.35
CA VAL A 222 -17.31 21.29 -17.49
C VAL A 222 -16.73 22.24 -18.52
N PHE A 223 -17.43 22.55 -19.61
CA PHE A 223 -16.94 23.51 -20.61
C PHE A 223 -16.94 24.95 -20.06
N GLN A 224 -18.03 25.35 -19.40
CA GLN A 224 -18.25 26.73 -18.96
C GLN A 224 -17.65 27.08 -17.60
N GLY A 225 -17.37 26.07 -16.77
CA GLY A 225 -16.89 26.23 -15.40
C GLY A 225 -15.44 26.72 -15.27
N PRO A 226 -14.94 26.89 -14.04
CA PRO A 226 -13.63 27.49 -13.75
C PRO A 226 -12.46 26.73 -14.37
N ALA A 227 -11.40 27.45 -14.75
CA ALA A 227 -10.27 26.91 -15.51
C ALA A 227 -9.42 25.85 -14.78
N GLU A 228 -9.45 25.82 -13.44
CA GLU A 228 -8.80 24.81 -12.59
C GLU A 228 -9.88 24.14 -11.71
N ALA A 229 -10.27 22.90 -12.02
CA ALA A 229 -11.30 22.17 -11.29
C ALA A 229 -11.23 20.65 -11.51
N ILE A 230 -11.60 19.88 -10.48
CA ILE A 230 -11.77 18.43 -10.56
C ILE A 230 -13.28 18.15 -10.61
N TYR A 231 -13.73 17.49 -11.67
CA TYR A 231 -15.13 17.09 -11.84
C TYR A 231 -15.27 15.59 -11.64
N VAL A 232 -15.93 15.21 -10.56
CA VAL A 232 -16.19 13.82 -10.19
C VAL A 232 -17.60 13.43 -10.65
N PHE A 233 -17.72 12.35 -11.41
CA PHE A 233 -19.02 11.80 -11.81
C PHE A 233 -19.19 10.39 -11.26
N LEU A 234 -20.22 10.20 -10.44
CA LEU A 234 -20.59 8.90 -9.90
C LEU A 234 -21.41 8.13 -10.93
N ASP A 235 -21.09 6.86 -11.12
CA ASP A 235 -21.85 5.92 -11.96
C ASP A 235 -22.07 6.36 -13.43
N MET A 236 -21.15 7.17 -13.97
CA MET A 236 -21.23 7.68 -15.36
C MET A 236 -21.34 6.56 -16.41
N HIS A 237 -20.83 5.36 -16.12
CA HIS A 237 -20.92 4.21 -17.00
C HIS A 237 -22.36 3.80 -17.34
N ARG A 238 -23.33 4.10 -16.46
CA ARG A 238 -24.76 3.84 -16.72
C ARG A 238 -25.36 4.78 -17.77
N HIS A 239 -24.66 5.86 -18.11
CA HIS A 239 -25.14 6.91 -19.00
C HIS A 239 -24.42 6.93 -20.35
N PHE A 240 -23.58 5.94 -20.67
CA PHE A 240 -22.87 5.87 -21.94
C PHE A 240 -23.79 5.58 -23.13
N THR A 241 -24.40 6.63 -23.66
CA THR A 241 -25.04 6.65 -24.98
C THR A 241 -24.06 7.19 -26.02
N PRO A 242 -24.22 6.92 -27.33
CA PRO A 242 -23.33 7.46 -28.36
C PRO A 242 -23.15 8.99 -28.29
N VAL A 243 -24.22 9.72 -27.95
CA VAL A 243 -24.19 11.18 -27.79
C VAL A 243 -23.35 11.58 -26.57
N ILE A 244 -23.55 10.93 -25.43
CA ILE A 244 -22.81 11.23 -24.20
C ILE A 244 -21.33 10.85 -24.35
N VAL A 245 -21.01 9.71 -24.97
CA VAL A 245 -19.62 9.33 -25.26
C VAL A 245 -18.93 10.37 -26.14
N ARG A 246 -19.61 10.84 -27.19
CA ARG A 246 -19.08 11.92 -28.04
C ARG A 246 -18.87 13.22 -27.25
N LEU A 247 -19.81 13.58 -26.37
CA LEU A 247 -19.74 14.75 -25.51
C LEU A 247 -18.58 14.66 -24.50
N ILE A 248 -18.33 13.48 -23.92
CA ILE A 248 -17.17 13.22 -23.07
C ILE A 248 -15.87 13.40 -23.86
N ARG A 249 -15.80 12.94 -25.12
CA ARG A 249 -14.63 13.20 -25.98
C ARG A 249 -14.44 14.68 -26.26
N ASP A 250 -15.51 15.45 -26.48
CA ASP A 250 -15.42 16.90 -26.60
C ASP A 250 -14.94 17.55 -25.29
N ALA A 251 -15.45 17.09 -24.15
CA ALA A 251 -15.02 17.56 -22.84
C ALA A 251 -13.54 17.24 -22.59
N ILE A 252 -13.06 16.05 -22.92
CA ILE A 252 -11.65 15.65 -22.84
C ILE A 252 -10.77 16.61 -23.66
N TRP A 253 -11.21 17.03 -24.85
CA TRP A 253 -10.45 18.00 -25.64
C TRP A 253 -10.32 19.35 -24.92
N THR A 254 -11.42 19.86 -24.35
CA THR A 254 -11.37 21.09 -23.54
C THR A 254 -10.51 20.91 -22.28
N VAL A 255 -10.60 19.76 -21.62
CA VAL A 255 -9.87 19.46 -20.39
C VAL A 255 -8.36 19.36 -20.65
N LYS A 256 -7.92 18.78 -21.77
CA LYS A 256 -6.50 18.71 -22.18
C LYS A 256 -5.82 20.07 -22.31
N HIS A 257 -6.57 21.12 -22.63
CA HIS A 257 -6.06 22.49 -22.82
C HIS A 257 -6.30 23.39 -21.61
N THR A 258 -6.94 22.86 -20.57
CA THR A 258 -7.19 23.54 -19.30
C THR A 258 -6.54 22.74 -18.18
N ARG A 259 -6.69 23.19 -16.93
CA ARG A 259 -6.25 22.42 -15.76
C ARG A 259 -7.44 21.75 -15.07
N LYS A 260 -8.43 21.38 -15.88
CA LYS A 260 -9.56 20.60 -15.44
C LYS A 260 -9.15 19.12 -15.39
N SER A 261 -9.91 18.30 -14.68
CA SER A 261 -9.79 16.84 -14.77
C SER A 261 -11.16 16.21 -14.59
N LEU A 262 -11.48 15.21 -15.42
CA LEU A 262 -12.64 14.37 -15.24
C LEU A 262 -12.24 13.15 -14.42
N VAL A 263 -13.02 12.83 -13.38
CA VAL A 263 -12.83 11.65 -12.55
C VAL A 263 -14.15 10.90 -12.51
N PHE A 264 -14.21 9.71 -13.08
CA PHE A 264 -15.36 8.83 -12.96
C PHE A 264 -15.14 7.89 -11.79
N VAL A 265 -16.16 7.68 -10.96
CA VAL A 265 -16.14 6.74 -9.83
C VAL A 265 -17.30 5.78 -10.02
N GLY A 266 -17.05 4.48 -9.95
CA GLY A 266 -18.12 3.49 -10.03
C GLY A 266 -17.63 2.06 -9.86
N ALA A 267 -18.58 1.16 -9.59
CA ALA A 267 -18.30 -0.25 -9.30
C ALA A 267 -17.80 -1.05 -10.52
N SER A 268 -18.35 -0.76 -11.71
CA SER A 268 -17.97 -1.44 -12.96
C SER A 268 -17.11 -0.51 -13.82
N SER A 269 -16.18 -1.07 -14.60
CA SER A 269 -15.36 -0.32 -15.56
C SER A 269 -15.74 -0.67 -17.00
N SER A 270 -16.99 -0.40 -17.38
CA SER A 270 -17.46 -0.55 -18.78
C SER A 270 -17.12 0.70 -19.61
N ILE A 271 -15.83 1.00 -19.76
CA ILE A 271 -15.35 2.16 -20.55
C ILE A 271 -15.49 1.84 -22.06
N PRO A 272 -16.21 2.66 -22.84
CA PRO A 272 -16.29 2.50 -24.29
C PRO A 272 -14.91 2.59 -24.95
N GLU A 273 -14.69 1.82 -26.02
CA GLU A 273 -13.42 1.80 -26.77
C GLU A 273 -12.99 3.21 -27.21
N ASP A 274 -13.95 4.05 -27.59
CA ASP A 274 -13.81 5.47 -27.93
C ASP A 274 -13.12 6.34 -26.86
N LEU A 275 -13.20 5.96 -25.58
CA LEU A 275 -12.62 6.69 -24.44
C LEU A 275 -11.34 6.03 -23.90
N SER A 276 -11.05 4.79 -24.31
CA SER A 276 -9.98 3.96 -23.73
C SER A 276 -8.59 4.59 -23.83
N ALA A 277 -8.28 5.29 -24.93
CA ALA A 277 -6.98 5.93 -25.15
C ALA A 277 -6.73 7.14 -24.24
N ASP A 278 -7.79 7.80 -23.75
CA ASP A 278 -7.71 9.00 -22.93
C ASP A 278 -8.03 8.74 -21.45
N ALA A 279 -8.61 7.58 -21.13
CA ALA A 279 -9.01 7.19 -19.79
C ALA A 279 -7.91 6.38 -19.07
N THR A 280 -7.49 6.83 -17.89
CA THR A 280 -6.63 6.04 -17.01
C THR A 280 -7.46 5.32 -15.97
N LEU A 281 -7.44 3.99 -15.98
CA LEU A 281 -8.14 3.15 -14.99
C LEU A 281 -7.33 2.96 -13.71
N PHE A 282 -7.99 3.16 -12.58
CA PHE A 282 -7.49 2.94 -11.23
C PHE A 282 -8.38 1.96 -10.49
N TYR A 283 -7.80 0.85 -10.04
CA TYR A 283 -8.44 -0.01 -9.07
C TYR A 283 -8.23 0.59 -7.68
N TYR A 284 -9.32 0.98 -7.03
CA TYR A 284 -9.25 1.54 -5.68
C TYR A 284 -9.04 0.38 -4.68
N PRO A 285 -7.89 0.33 -3.98
CA PRO A 285 -7.55 -0.82 -3.14
C PRO A 285 -8.46 -0.86 -1.92
N SER A 286 -8.80 -2.04 -1.39
CA SER A 286 -9.50 -2.20 -0.10
C SER A 286 -8.79 -1.47 1.05
N PRO A 287 -9.50 -1.14 2.16
CA PRO A 287 -8.89 -0.38 3.25
C PRO A 287 -7.65 -1.08 3.82
N ASP A 288 -6.61 -0.29 4.06
CA ASP A 288 -5.36 -0.79 4.63
C ASP A 288 -5.43 -0.97 6.16
N MET A 289 -4.32 -1.40 6.77
CA MET A 289 -4.27 -1.60 8.22
C MET A 289 -4.58 -0.33 9.00
N ALA A 290 -4.03 0.81 8.59
CA ALA A 290 -4.19 2.07 9.32
C ALA A 290 -5.64 2.57 9.22
N GLU A 291 -6.26 2.43 8.05
CA GLU A 291 -7.68 2.70 7.86
C GLU A 291 -8.56 1.78 8.73
N MET A 292 -8.22 0.49 8.83
CA MET A 292 -8.95 -0.46 9.69
C MET A 292 -8.78 -0.17 11.19
N GLU A 293 -7.57 0.19 11.63
CA GLU A 293 -7.33 0.61 13.01
C GLU A 293 -8.14 1.86 13.36
N HIS A 294 -8.17 2.84 12.45
CA HIS A 294 -8.96 4.06 12.62
C HIS A 294 -10.46 3.75 12.65
N LEU A 295 -10.95 2.83 11.80
CA LEU A 295 -12.33 2.37 11.83
C LEU A 295 -12.70 1.74 13.17
N VAL A 296 -11.83 0.90 13.73
CA VAL A 296 -12.05 0.30 15.05
C VAL A 296 -12.20 1.38 16.13
N ASP A 297 -11.35 2.40 16.11
CA ASP A 297 -11.42 3.53 17.05
C ASP A 297 -12.68 4.38 16.84
N GLU A 298 -13.07 4.65 15.58
CA GLU A 298 -14.32 5.35 15.25
C GLU A 298 -15.56 4.62 15.79
N ILE A 299 -15.64 3.30 15.56
CA ILE A 299 -16.78 2.48 16.03
C ILE A 299 -16.80 2.38 17.55
N ALA A 300 -15.63 2.31 18.20
CA ALA A 300 -15.57 2.35 19.66
C ALA A 300 -16.22 3.64 20.21
N VAL A 301 -15.89 4.78 19.63
CA VAL A 301 -16.46 6.08 20.02
C VAL A 301 -17.96 6.14 19.71
N ALA A 302 -18.38 5.70 18.52
CA ALA A 302 -19.78 5.74 18.10
C ALA A 302 -20.70 4.87 18.98
N GLU A 303 -20.22 3.70 19.41
CA GLU A 303 -20.96 2.74 20.23
C GLU A 303 -20.76 2.96 21.74
N GLY A 304 -20.10 4.06 22.15
CA GLY A 304 -19.85 4.40 23.56
C GLY A 304 -18.95 3.40 24.28
N GLN A 305 -18.13 2.66 23.54
CA GLN A 305 -17.16 1.70 24.06
C GLN A 305 -15.86 2.40 24.46
N PRO A 306 -15.10 1.86 25.43
CA PRO A 306 -13.76 2.35 25.71
C PRO A 306 -12.87 2.12 24.48
N SER A 307 -11.96 3.07 24.21
CA SER A 307 -10.96 2.90 23.15
C SER A 307 -10.15 1.62 23.42
N PRO A 308 -10.07 0.70 22.44
CA PRO A 308 -9.40 -0.56 22.63
C PRO A 308 -7.90 -0.36 22.84
N ASP A 309 -7.28 -1.26 23.61
CA ASP A 309 -5.84 -1.24 23.76
C ASP A 309 -5.13 -1.49 22.41
N GLY A 310 -3.85 -1.12 22.32
CA GLY A 310 -3.10 -1.23 21.06
C GLY A 310 -3.00 -2.67 20.51
N LYS A 311 -3.11 -3.71 21.35
CA LYS A 311 -3.04 -5.11 20.89
C LYS A 311 -4.39 -5.59 20.38
N ILE A 312 -5.48 -5.24 21.06
CA ILE A 312 -6.86 -5.56 20.68
C ILE A 312 -7.20 -4.84 19.38
N ARG A 313 -6.85 -3.55 19.27
CA ARG A 313 -7.05 -2.77 18.04
C ARG A 313 -6.34 -3.40 16.85
N ASP A 314 -5.05 -3.71 16.99
CA ASP A 314 -4.24 -4.34 15.94
C ASP A 314 -4.76 -5.74 15.58
N THR A 315 -5.26 -6.51 16.56
CA THR A 315 -5.87 -7.82 16.32
C THR A 315 -7.18 -7.72 15.55
N LEU A 316 -8.05 -6.79 15.94
CA LEU A 316 -9.31 -6.53 15.25
C LEU A 316 -9.05 -6.02 13.83
N ALA A 317 -8.19 -5.02 13.66
CA ALA A 317 -7.83 -4.47 12.36
C ALA A 317 -7.26 -5.55 11.43
N ARG A 318 -6.33 -6.39 11.92
CA ARG A 318 -5.81 -7.55 11.18
C ARG A 318 -6.90 -8.50 10.71
N ALA A 319 -7.87 -8.80 11.57
CA ALA A 319 -8.95 -9.70 11.21
C ALA A 319 -9.80 -9.13 10.07
N LEU A 320 -10.11 -7.83 10.15
CA LEU A 320 -10.97 -7.13 9.19
C LEU A 320 -10.32 -6.90 7.82
N LEU A 321 -8.98 -6.97 7.71
CA LEU A 321 -8.28 -6.81 6.43
C LEU A 321 -8.87 -7.69 5.32
N GLY A 322 -9.07 -7.10 4.14
CA GLY A 322 -9.68 -7.75 2.97
C GLY A 322 -11.21 -7.62 2.92
N LEU A 323 -11.85 -7.04 3.93
CA LEU A 323 -13.23 -6.56 3.85
C LEU A 323 -13.27 -5.12 3.34
N THR A 324 -14.39 -4.71 2.74
CA THR A 324 -14.70 -3.28 2.56
C THR A 324 -14.91 -2.62 3.93
N ARG A 325 -14.76 -1.28 4.01
CA ARG A 325 -15.00 -0.51 5.23
C ARG A 325 -16.40 -0.78 5.80
N ARG A 326 -17.40 -0.83 4.92
CA ARG A 326 -18.80 -1.04 5.31
C ARG A 326 -19.07 -2.46 5.81
N GLU A 327 -18.38 -3.47 5.26
CA GLU A 327 -18.45 -4.84 5.79
C GLU A 327 -17.77 -4.94 7.15
N ALA A 328 -16.59 -4.32 7.28
CA ALA A 328 -15.84 -4.29 8.54
C ALA A 328 -16.65 -3.61 9.66
N GLU A 329 -17.28 -2.46 9.38
CA GLU A 329 -18.20 -1.78 10.28
C GLU A 329 -19.34 -2.70 10.75
N ARG A 330 -20.01 -3.38 9.82
CA ARG A 330 -21.10 -4.33 10.18
C ARG A 330 -20.61 -5.47 11.05
N VAL A 331 -19.43 -6.03 10.77
CA VAL A 331 -18.84 -7.09 11.58
C VAL A 331 -18.61 -6.59 13.01
N LEU A 332 -18.02 -5.40 13.17
CA LEU A 332 -17.77 -4.80 14.48
C LEU A 332 -19.06 -4.50 15.24
N CYS A 333 -20.01 -3.77 14.65
CA CYS A 333 -21.29 -3.43 15.30
C CYS A 333 -22.06 -4.70 15.70
N ARG A 334 -22.09 -5.73 14.85
CA ARG A 334 -22.72 -7.03 15.16
C ARG A 334 -21.99 -7.77 16.28
N GLY A 335 -20.66 -7.70 16.30
CA GLY A 335 -19.83 -8.27 17.37
C GLY A 335 -20.12 -7.60 18.71
N ILE A 336 -20.16 -6.27 18.75
CA ILE A 336 -20.51 -5.46 19.93
C ILE A 336 -21.93 -5.80 20.38
N ALA A 337 -22.92 -5.82 19.47
CA ALA A 337 -24.31 -6.14 19.82
C ALA A 337 -24.47 -7.53 20.47
N LYS A 338 -23.67 -8.52 20.06
CA LYS A 338 -23.71 -9.87 20.64
C LYS A 338 -22.95 -9.99 21.97
N ARG A 339 -21.85 -9.26 22.12
CA ARG A 339 -20.89 -9.44 23.23
C ARG A 339 -21.02 -8.37 24.31
N GLY A 340 -21.68 -7.25 23.99
CA GLY A 340 -21.82 -6.07 24.85
C GLY A 340 -20.55 -5.25 25.02
N THR A 341 -19.42 -5.67 24.44
CA THR A 341 -18.13 -4.99 24.52
C THR A 341 -17.33 -5.16 23.24
N LEU A 342 -16.44 -4.21 22.95
CA LEU A 342 -15.47 -4.28 21.87
C LEU A 342 -14.20 -5.01 22.33
N ASP A 343 -14.14 -6.32 22.09
CA ASP A 343 -12.98 -7.17 22.37
C ASP A 343 -12.50 -7.90 21.10
N ALA A 344 -11.36 -8.61 21.18
CA ALA A 344 -10.82 -9.35 20.04
C ALA A 344 -11.79 -10.42 19.47
N GLY A 345 -12.78 -10.85 20.27
CA GLY A 345 -13.84 -11.76 19.86
C GLY A 345 -14.93 -11.11 19.01
N CYS A 346 -14.98 -9.78 18.88
CA CYS A 346 -15.89 -9.10 17.95
C CYS A 346 -15.59 -9.40 16.48
N ALA A 347 -14.37 -9.80 16.16
CA ALA A 347 -14.00 -10.31 14.84
C ALA A 347 -14.45 -11.76 14.60
N ALA A 348 -15.10 -12.43 15.56
CA ALA A 348 -15.69 -13.75 15.36
C ALA A 348 -16.88 -13.61 14.38
N GLY A 349 -16.69 -14.07 13.15
CA GLY A 349 -17.63 -13.91 12.04
C GLY A 349 -17.05 -13.18 10.82
N VAL A 350 -15.80 -12.71 10.90
CA VAL A 350 -15.06 -12.22 9.73
C VAL A 350 -14.97 -13.28 8.64
N LEU A 351 -14.71 -14.54 9.00
CA LEU A 351 -14.58 -15.63 8.01
C LEU A 351 -15.89 -15.84 7.24
N ASP A 352 -17.02 -15.83 7.93
CA ASP A 352 -18.34 -15.94 7.30
C ASP A 352 -18.62 -14.76 6.37
N GLU A 353 -18.25 -13.54 6.78
CA GLU A 353 -18.41 -12.33 5.95
C GLU A 353 -17.47 -12.35 4.74
N LYS A 354 -16.22 -12.81 4.90
CA LYS A 354 -15.26 -13.01 3.79
C LYS A 354 -15.75 -14.06 2.81
N GLU A 355 -16.30 -15.18 3.29
CA GLU A 355 -16.88 -16.21 2.42
C GLU A 355 -18.08 -15.67 1.63
N GLN A 356 -18.93 -14.84 2.25
CA GLN A 356 -20.04 -14.17 1.57
C GLN A 356 -19.56 -13.13 0.56
N ALA A 357 -18.51 -12.37 0.87
CA ALA A 357 -17.92 -11.39 -0.04
C ALA A 357 -17.31 -12.08 -1.27
N VAL A 358 -16.52 -13.15 -1.08
CA VAL A 358 -15.94 -13.95 -2.16
C VAL A 358 -17.02 -14.59 -3.05
N ARG A 359 -18.14 -15.03 -2.47
CA ARG A 359 -19.30 -15.54 -3.23
C ARG A 359 -19.99 -14.45 -4.04
N LYS A 360 -20.05 -13.21 -3.56
CA LYS A 360 -20.65 -12.06 -4.28
C LYS A 360 -19.77 -11.57 -5.43
N ASP A 361 -18.45 -11.64 -5.28
CA ASP A 361 -17.49 -11.25 -6.33
C ASP A 361 -17.39 -12.27 -7.49
N GLY A 362 -18.11 -13.41 -7.41
CA GLY A 362 -18.22 -14.36 -8.51
C GLY A 362 -16.95 -15.17 -8.80
N ILE A 363 -15.99 -15.23 -7.88
CA ILE A 363 -14.67 -15.87 -8.09
C ILE A 363 -14.68 -17.39 -7.86
N LEU A 364 -15.81 -18.00 -7.50
CA LEU A 364 -15.93 -19.46 -7.37
C LEU A 364 -16.91 -20.02 -8.42
N GLU A 365 -16.43 -20.21 -9.64
CA GLU A 365 -16.87 -21.35 -10.45
C GLU A 365 -15.91 -22.52 -10.15
N PHE A 366 -16.50 -23.69 -9.88
CA PHE A 366 -15.87 -24.91 -9.37
C PHE A 366 -14.83 -25.55 -10.28
#